data_AF-B6JV14-F1
#
_entry.id   AF-B6JV14-F1
#
_cell.length_a   1.000
_cell.length_b   1.000
_cell.length_c   1.000
_cell.angle_alpha   90.00
_cell.angle_beta   90.00
_cell.angle_gamma   90.00
#
_symmetry.space_group_name_H-M   'P 1'
#
loop_
_entity.id
_entity.type
_entity.pdbx_description
1 polymer ?
#
loop_
_entity_poly.entity_id
_entity_poly.type
_entity_poly.pdbx_seq_one_letter_code
_entity_poly.pdbx_strand_id
1 'polypeptide(L)'
;MFLLRSKKHETVFKKTPYEQAALIKRLNYEEERKYREQLVQLDEECMARNRYSNILPYEANRVHLEHWGLDCDYINASYIQFDGQNAFIATQGPTMATVELFWMMVWQSVREKGIIVMLTRLEEKGRLKCDEYWPSKPMETLKMKSLSVKLMRTYFIDDMNRHVVHEFLLQCGGKKKIVHHIYYFAWPDFSAPEMDSFLNILQFVRELLQLPAFKGSPVIVHCSAGCGRTGTFMALFRILNLLEKNHFELASDPIPEIVSELRSQRMQSVQSLQQLEFLYYVSAKVSVHHRLPRVVITTRGTHGDDFSDDIKNVSSQSVSLIKRKP
;
A
#
# COMPACT_ATOMS: atom_id res chain seq x y z
N MET A 1 -4.27 -46.77 6.49
CA MET A 1 -4.78 -45.59 7.22
C MET A 1 -4.73 -44.33 6.33
N PHE A 2 -5.24 -44.42 5.09
CA PHE A 2 -5.03 -43.42 4.03
C PHE A 2 -6.34 -43.03 3.32
N LEU A 3 -7.46 -43.08 4.04
CA LEU A 3 -8.81 -42.96 3.46
C LEU A 3 -9.78 -42.12 4.32
N LEU A 4 -9.27 -41.08 5.01
CA LEU A 4 -10.09 -40.12 5.78
C LEU A 4 -9.57 -38.67 5.72
N ARG A 5 -9.07 -38.20 4.57
CA ARG A 5 -8.78 -36.76 4.35
C ARG A 5 -9.41 -36.20 3.06
N SER A 6 -10.66 -36.57 2.83
CA SER A 6 -11.53 -35.97 1.80
C SER A 6 -12.79 -35.39 2.44
N LYS A 7 -12.63 -34.62 3.52
CA LYS A 7 -13.65 -33.63 3.89
C LYS A 7 -13.34 -32.40 3.04
N LYS A 8 -14.30 -32.00 2.20
CA LYS A 8 -14.34 -30.68 1.54
C LYS A 8 -13.76 -29.64 2.52
N HIS A 9 -12.62 -29.04 2.20
CA HIS A 9 -12.08 -27.93 2.99
C HIS A 9 -13.04 -26.75 2.85
N GLU A 10 -14.04 -26.69 3.72
CA GLU A 10 -14.83 -25.50 3.93
C GLU A 10 -13.91 -24.53 4.66
N THR A 11 -13.31 -23.62 3.89
CA THR A 11 -12.40 -22.61 4.45
C THR A 11 -13.20 -21.68 5.37
N VAL A 12 -12.57 -21.18 6.43
CA VAL A 12 -13.18 -20.16 7.33
C VAL A 12 -13.64 -18.90 6.58
N PHE A 13 -13.10 -18.69 5.36
CA PHE A 13 -13.38 -17.59 4.45
C PHE A 13 -14.63 -17.80 3.58
N LYS A 14 -15.27 -18.97 3.60
CA LYS A 14 -16.50 -19.18 2.82
C LYS A 14 -17.65 -18.40 3.46
N LYS A 15 -18.01 -17.29 2.83
CA LYS A 15 -19.15 -16.43 3.21
C LYS A 15 -20.08 -16.24 2.02
N THR A 16 -21.36 -16.17 2.30
CA THR A 16 -22.38 -15.78 1.33
C THR A 16 -22.28 -14.28 1.04
N PRO A 17 -22.73 -13.82 -0.14
CA PRO A 17 -22.82 -12.38 -0.44
C PRO A 17 -23.65 -11.61 0.60
N TYR A 18 -24.68 -12.25 1.18
CA TYR A 18 -25.51 -11.65 2.23
C TYR A 18 -24.71 -11.40 3.52
N GLU A 19 -23.91 -12.38 3.97
CA GLU A 19 -23.06 -12.22 5.15
C GLU A 19 -22.02 -11.12 4.95
N GLN A 20 -21.41 -11.04 3.77
CA GLN A 20 -20.42 -10.00 3.43
C GLN A 20 -21.07 -8.61 3.38
N ALA A 21 -22.26 -8.49 2.77
CA ALA A 21 -23.02 -7.25 2.76
C ALA A 21 -23.46 -6.81 4.16
N ALA A 22 -23.86 -7.75 5.02
CA ALA A 22 -24.20 -7.49 6.41
C ALA A 22 -22.97 -7.02 7.21
N LEU A 23 -21.80 -7.63 6.97
CA LEU A 23 -20.54 -7.24 7.60
C LEU A 23 -20.16 -5.79 7.27
N ILE A 24 -20.21 -5.38 6.00
CA ILE A 24 -19.90 -3.99 5.64
C ILE A 24 -20.86 -3.00 6.29
N LYS A 25 -22.16 -3.31 6.33
CA LYS A 25 -23.15 -2.44 6.99
C LYS A 25 -22.85 -2.29 8.47
N ARG A 26 -22.50 -3.39 9.14
CA ARG A 26 -22.10 -3.38 10.54
C ARG A 26 -20.85 -2.54 10.76
N LEU A 27 -19.81 -2.73 9.95
CA LEU A 27 -18.56 -1.96 10.05
C LEU A 27 -18.78 -0.45 9.85
N ASN A 28 -19.66 -0.06 8.92
CA ASN A 28 -20.01 1.35 8.72
C ASN A 28 -20.74 1.93 9.94
N TYR A 29 -21.71 1.19 10.49
CA TYR A 29 -22.45 1.60 11.68
C TYR A 29 -21.55 1.75 12.91
N GLU A 30 -20.65 0.79 13.12
CA GLU A 30 -19.71 0.83 14.24
C GLU A 30 -18.72 1.99 14.12
N GLU A 31 -18.18 2.24 12.91
CA GLU A 31 -17.25 3.33 12.66
C GLU A 31 -17.88 4.70 12.93
N GLU A 32 -19.08 4.94 12.39
CA GLU A 32 -19.79 6.22 12.58
C GLU A 32 -20.08 6.51 14.06
N ARG A 33 -20.36 5.46 14.85
CA ARG A 33 -20.63 5.60 16.29
C ARG A 33 -19.38 5.75 17.15
N LYS A 34 -18.28 5.09 16.79
CA LYS A 34 -17.09 4.98 17.67
C LYS A 34 -16.04 6.04 17.40
N TYR A 35 -15.82 6.42 16.15
CA TYR A 35 -14.60 7.13 15.74
C TYR A 35 -14.85 8.53 15.19
N ARG A 36 -16.11 8.93 15.00
CA ARG A 36 -16.46 10.26 14.43
C ARG A 36 -15.93 11.42 15.27
N GLU A 37 -15.91 11.29 16.58
CA GLU A 37 -15.40 12.32 17.51
C GLU A 37 -13.86 12.35 17.60
N GLN A 38 -13.17 11.40 16.97
CA GLN A 38 -11.70 11.28 17.01
C GLN A 38 -11.02 11.97 15.83
N LEU A 39 -11.79 12.60 14.94
CA LEU A 39 -11.25 13.29 13.78
C LEU A 39 -10.44 14.52 14.19
N VAL A 40 -9.39 14.79 13.44
CA VAL A 40 -8.59 16.01 13.59
C VAL A 40 -9.47 17.26 13.43
N GLN A 41 -9.22 18.27 14.27
CA GLN A 41 -9.76 19.62 14.09
C GLN A 41 -8.81 20.42 13.24
N LEU A 42 -9.30 20.95 12.12
CA LEU A 42 -8.49 21.65 11.13
C LEU A 42 -9.00 23.08 10.94
N ASP A 43 -8.07 24.02 10.86
CA ASP A 43 -8.36 25.36 10.34
C ASP A 43 -8.54 25.32 8.82
N GLU A 44 -8.84 26.50 8.24
CA GLU A 44 -9.08 26.62 6.80
C GLU A 44 -7.87 26.23 5.94
N GLU A 45 -6.65 26.53 6.38
CA GLU A 45 -5.42 26.23 5.63
C GLU A 45 -5.16 24.71 5.61
N CYS A 46 -5.20 24.06 6.77
CA CYS A 46 -4.97 22.62 6.86
C CYS A 46 -6.15 21.86 6.20
N MET A 47 -7.38 22.40 6.22
CA MET A 47 -8.52 21.85 5.45
C MET A 47 -8.28 21.83 3.94
N ALA A 48 -7.65 22.87 3.38
CA ALA A 48 -7.32 22.95 1.97
C ALA A 48 -6.30 21.90 1.50
N ARG A 49 -5.58 21.25 2.44
CA ARG A 49 -4.65 20.14 2.15
C ARG A 49 -5.37 18.79 1.93
N ASN A 50 -6.68 18.72 2.12
CA ASN A 50 -7.47 17.50 1.93
C ASN A 50 -7.97 17.36 0.49
N ARG A 51 -7.74 16.21 -0.14
CA ARG A 51 -8.34 15.89 -1.45
C ARG A 51 -9.86 15.71 -1.35
N TYR A 52 -10.33 15.19 -0.21
CA TYR A 52 -11.74 14.96 0.07
C TYR A 52 -12.07 15.46 1.47
N SER A 53 -13.07 16.34 1.59
CA SER A 53 -13.48 16.94 2.86
C SER A 53 -14.07 15.93 3.85
N ASN A 54 -14.52 14.78 3.37
CA ASN A 54 -15.14 13.72 4.16
C ASN A 54 -14.19 12.55 4.48
N ILE A 55 -12.90 12.64 4.13
CA ILE A 55 -11.90 11.62 4.43
C ILE A 55 -10.74 12.28 5.17
N LEU A 56 -10.76 12.20 6.50
CA LEU A 56 -9.79 12.84 7.38
C LEU A 56 -9.07 11.78 8.22
N PRO A 57 -7.81 12.01 8.62
CA PRO A 57 -7.15 11.16 9.61
C PRO A 57 -7.76 11.38 11.00
N TYR A 58 -7.60 10.40 11.88
CA TYR A 58 -7.88 10.59 13.30
C TYR A 58 -6.71 11.32 13.97
N GLU A 59 -7.00 12.15 14.98
CA GLU A 59 -5.97 12.94 15.66
C GLU A 59 -4.93 12.05 16.34
N ALA A 60 -5.38 10.95 16.96
CA ALA A 60 -4.54 10.07 17.76
C ALA A 60 -3.38 9.41 16.99
N ASN A 61 -3.47 9.29 15.66
CA ASN A 61 -2.48 8.60 14.85
C ASN A 61 -2.18 9.30 13.51
N ARG A 62 -2.58 10.57 13.33
CA ARG A 62 -2.20 11.31 12.13
C ARG A 62 -0.69 11.45 12.04
N VAL A 63 -0.18 11.57 10.82
CA VAL A 63 1.24 11.92 10.63
C VAL A 63 1.40 13.41 10.83
N HIS A 64 2.34 13.79 11.70
CA HIS A 64 2.75 15.18 11.91
C HIS A 64 4.02 15.43 11.10
N LEU A 65 4.01 16.45 10.23
CA LEU A 65 5.22 16.88 9.55
C LEU A 65 6.18 17.53 10.54
N GLU A 66 7.46 17.18 10.46
CA GLU A 66 8.50 17.84 11.23
C GLU A 66 8.61 19.34 10.83
N HIS A 67 9.34 20.15 11.61
CA HIS A 67 9.46 21.59 11.36
C HIS A 67 10.29 21.91 10.10
N TRP A 68 9.68 21.79 8.92
CA TRP A 68 10.22 22.15 7.59
C TRP A 68 10.07 23.64 7.27
N GLY A 69 9.98 24.49 8.30
CA GLY A 69 9.57 25.89 8.15
C GLY A 69 8.13 26.02 7.64
N LEU A 70 7.24 25.14 8.12
CA LEU A 70 5.80 25.16 7.84
C LEU A 70 5.07 25.74 9.05
N ASP A 71 4.03 26.53 8.79
CA ASP A 71 3.16 27.10 9.83
C ASP A 71 2.14 26.08 10.38
N CYS A 72 1.81 25.05 9.59
CA CYS A 72 0.93 23.94 9.96
C CYS A 72 1.62 22.59 9.68
N ASP A 73 1.60 21.68 10.65
CA ASP A 73 2.21 20.33 10.60
C ASP A 73 1.38 19.28 9.86
N TYR A 74 0.20 19.68 9.35
CA TYR A 74 -0.80 18.76 8.85
C TYR A 74 -0.46 18.21 7.46
N ILE A 75 -0.60 16.89 7.36
CA ILE A 75 -0.78 16.15 6.10
C ILE A 75 -1.87 15.09 6.32
N ASN A 76 -2.70 14.85 5.31
CA ASN A 76 -3.75 13.82 5.38
C ASN A 76 -3.12 12.42 5.25
N ALA A 77 -2.63 11.91 6.38
CA ALA A 77 -2.02 10.61 6.51
C ALA A 77 -2.17 10.08 7.94
N SER A 78 -2.21 8.76 8.09
CA SER A 78 -2.33 8.05 9.37
C SER A 78 -1.24 6.98 9.47
N TYR A 79 -0.57 6.90 10.62
CA TYR A 79 0.22 5.72 10.98
C TYR A 79 -0.72 4.55 11.23
N ILE A 80 -0.41 3.40 10.63
CA ILE A 80 -1.15 2.16 10.83
C ILE A 80 -0.23 1.17 11.53
N GLN A 81 -0.66 0.76 12.72
CA GLN A 81 0.02 -0.20 13.55
C GLN A 81 -0.55 -1.59 13.32
N PHE A 82 0.36 -2.56 13.23
CA PHE A 82 0.07 -3.98 13.40
C PHE A 82 1.00 -4.50 14.50
N ASP A 83 0.46 -5.25 15.46
CA ASP A 83 1.21 -5.79 16.60
C ASP A 83 2.03 -4.71 17.36
N GLY A 84 1.49 -3.50 17.48
CA GLY A 84 2.12 -2.38 18.20
C GLY A 84 3.28 -1.70 17.47
N GLN A 85 3.54 -2.04 16.20
CA GLN A 85 4.58 -1.40 15.38
C GLN A 85 3.95 -0.62 14.23
N ASN A 86 4.45 0.59 13.96
CA ASN A 86 4.06 1.41 12.80
C ASN A 86 4.49 0.70 11.50
N ALA A 87 3.65 -0.19 11.01
CA ALA A 87 3.92 -1.01 9.83
C ALA A 87 3.66 -0.23 8.53
N PHE A 88 2.66 0.65 8.53
CA PHE A 88 2.28 1.43 7.35
C PHE A 88 2.02 2.90 7.66
N ILE A 89 2.05 3.71 6.60
CA ILE A 89 1.40 5.02 6.55
C ILE A 89 0.34 4.96 5.47
N ALA A 90 -0.93 5.16 5.83
CA ALA A 90 -2.04 5.30 4.88
C ALA A 90 -2.27 6.79 4.60
N THR A 91 -2.21 7.19 3.33
CA THR A 91 -2.32 8.61 2.95
C THR A 91 -3.17 8.80 1.70
N GLN A 92 -3.70 10.01 1.49
CA GLN A 92 -4.40 10.36 0.26
C GLN A 92 -3.43 10.41 -0.94
N GLY A 93 -3.96 10.33 -2.16
CA GLY A 93 -3.20 10.66 -3.36
C GLY A 93 -2.81 12.14 -3.33
N PRO A 94 -1.52 12.49 -3.42
CA PRO A 94 -1.07 13.88 -3.36
C PRO A 94 -1.83 14.76 -4.36
N THR A 95 -2.20 15.97 -3.92
CA THR A 95 -2.64 17.03 -4.83
C THR A 95 -1.44 17.88 -5.25
N MET A 96 -1.57 18.71 -6.30
CA MET A 96 -0.54 19.69 -6.65
C MET A 96 -0.07 20.52 -5.45
N ALA A 97 -0.99 20.94 -4.58
CA ALA A 97 -0.68 21.73 -3.38
C ALA A 97 0.04 20.93 -2.28
N THR A 98 -0.02 19.59 -2.30
CA THR A 98 0.55 18.74 -1.24
C THR A 98 1.72 17.87 -1.70
N VAL A 99 2.22 18.02 -2.94
CA VAL A 99 3.35 17.22 -3.45
C VAL A 99 4.59 17.40 -2.58
N GLU A 100 4.93 18.65 -2.23
CA GLU A 100 6.08 18.94 -1.37
C GLU A 100 5.91 18.31 0.02
N LEU A 101 4.74 18.49 0.63
CA LEU A 101 4.41 17.93 1.94
C LEU A 101 4.48 16.40 1.95
N PHE A 102 4.03 15.75 0.87
CA PHE A 102 4.11 14.31 0.72
C PHE A 102 5.56 13.82 0.73
N TRP A 103 6.47 14.47 0.00
CA TRP A 103 7.87 14.07 -0.01
C TRP A 103 8.60 14.40 1.30
N MET A 104 8.21 15.46 2.00
CA MET A 104 8.66 15.73 3.37
C MET A 104 8.26 14.59 4.32
N MET A 105 7.00 14.16 4.26
CA MET A 105 6.50 13.01 5.02
C MET A 105 7.27 11.73 4.69
N VAL A 106 7.51 11.45 3.40
CA VAL A 106 8.31 10.30 2.96
C VAL A 106 9.71 10.39 3.56
N TRP A 107 10.38 11.54 3.42
CA TRP A 107 11.74 11.74 3.91
C TRP A 107 11.86 11.50 5.42
N GLN A 108 10.99 12.07 6.24
CA GLN A 108 11.08 11.90 7.70
C GLN A 108 10.74 10.47 8.14
N SER A 109 9.81 9.81 7.43
CA SER A 109 9.26 8.52 7.86
C SER A 109 10.18 7.35 7.52
N VAL A 110 10.85 7.38 6.36
CA VAL A 110 11.70 6.28 5.91
C VAL A 110 13.10 6.37 6.51
N ARG A 111 13.77 5.23 6.71
CA ARG A 111 15.15 5.16 7.24
C ARG A 111 16.18 5.24 6.11
N GLU A 112 16.91 4.17 5.83
CA GLU A 112 17.84 4.12 4.69
C GLU A 112 17.08 3.91 3.39
N LYS A 113 16.16 2.94 3.40
CA LYS A 113 15.29 2.62 2.27
C LYS A 113 13.81 2.66 2.64
N GLY A 114 12.98 3.08 1.70
CA GLY A 114 11.54 3.20 1.84
C GLY A 114 10.77 2.53 0.71
N ILE A 115 9.50 2.25 0.94
CA ILE A 115 8.58 1.69 -0.05
C ILE A 115 7.34 2.59 -0.11
N ILE A 116 6.94 2.98 -1.33
CA ILE A 116 5.65 3.60 -1.60
C ILE A 116 4.85 2.65 -2.49
N VAL A 117 3.59 2.40 -2.15
CA VAL A 117 2.63 1.64 -2.96
C VAL A 117 1.50 2.56 -3.39
N MET A 118 1.45 2.86 -4.69
CA MET A 118 0.44 3.70 -5.32
C MET A 118 -0.58 2.83 -6.07
N LEU A 119 -1.83 2.82 -5.61
CA LEU A 119 -2.88 1.89 -6.06
C LEU A 119 -3.98 2.56 -6.91
N THR A 120 -3.67 3.68 -7.56
CA THR A 120 -4.63 4.41 -8.39
C THR A 120 -3.97 4.99 -9.62
N ARG A 121 -4.70 5.05 -10.74
CA ARG A 121 -4.29 5.91 -11.85
C ARG A 121 -4.35 7.37 -11.44
N LEU A 122 -3.64 8.21 -12.18
CA LEU A 122 -3.74 9.67 -12.03
C LEU A 122 -5.17 10.15 -12.31
N GLU A 123 -5.79 9.62 -13.37
CA GLU A 123 -7.17 9.94 -13.76
C GLU A 123 -7.96 8.66 -14.04
N GLU A 124 -9.22 8.64 -13.63
CA GLU A 124 -10.16 7.55 -13.90
C GLU A 124 -11.54 8.11 -14.26
N LYS A 125 -12.08 7.70 -15.42
CA LYS A 125 -13.40 8.16 -15.93
C LYS A 125 -13.54 9.70 -15.95
N GLY A 126 -12.51 10.42 -16.39
CA GLY A 126 -12.52 11.88 -16.45
C GLY A 126 -12.32 12.59 -15.11
N ARG A 127 -12.04 11.86 -14.03
CA ARG A 127 -11.84 12.42 -12.69
C ARG A 127 -10.41 12.23 -12.23
N LEU A 128 -9.77 13.33 -11.85
CA LEU A 128 -8.45 13.32 -11.24
C LEU A 128 -8.51 12.62 -9.87
N LYS A 129 -7.68 11.60 -9.70
CA LYS A 129 -7.60 10.73 -8.51
C LYS A 129 -6.32 10.98 -7.72
N CYS A 130 -5.23 11.27 -8.41
CA CYS A 130 -3.93 11.56 -7.84
C CYS A 130 -3.20 12.47 -8.83
N ASP A 131 -2.50 13.46 -8.31
CA ASP A 131 -1.60 14.24 -9.14
C ASP A 131 -0.27 13.50 -9.32
N GLU A 132 0.40 13.72 -10.44
CA GLU A 132 1.74 13.16 -10.66
C GLU A 132 2.72 13.90 -9.75
N TYR A 133 3.29 13.18 -8.78
CA TYR A 133 4.12 13.75 -7.73
C TYR A 133 5.59 13.36 -7.85
N TRP A 134 6.01 12.70 -8.94
CA TRP A 134 7.36 12.17 -9.09
C TRP A 134 8.00 12.61 -10.42
N PRO A 135 9.35 12.62 -10.53
CA PRO A 135 10.02 12.83 -11.81
C PRO A 135 9.82 11.62 -12.73
N SER A 136 9.14 11.81 -13.85
CA SER A 136 8.79 10.73 -14.78
C SER A 136 9.82 10.49 -15.88
N LYS A 137 10.73 11.44 -16.13
CA LYS A 137 11.77 11.30 -17.15
C LYS A 137 13.11 10.85 -16.54
N PRO A 138 13.90 10.02 -17.25
CA PRO A 138 15.25 9.65 -16.78
C PRO A 138 16.08 10.90 -16.47
N MET A 139 16.82 10.87 -15.36
CA MET A 139 17.68 11.97 -14.89
C MET A 139 16.95 13.26 -14.47
N GLU A 140 15.62 13.31 -14.60
CA GLU A 140 14.81 14.40 -14.05
C GLU A 140 14.88 14.39 -12.51
N THR A 141 14.91 15.59 -11.95
CA THR A 141 14.96 15.80 -10.50
C THR A 141 13.87 16.77 -10.11
N LEU A 142 12.92 16.30 -9.31
CA LEU A 142 11.96 17.14 -8.63
C LEU A 142 12.66 17.79 -7.42
N LYS A 143 12.75 19.12 -7.39
CA LYS A 143 13.38 19.88 -6.30
C LYS A 143 12.31 20.61 -5.49
N MET A 144 12.36 20.46 -4.17
CA MET A 144 11.43 21.04 -3.20
C MET A 144 12.23 21.58 -2.01
N LYS A 145 12.42 22.90 -1.93
CA LYS A 145 13.28 23.55 -0.93
C LYS A 145 14.64 22.84 -0.79
N SER A 146 14.89 22.16 0.34
CA SER A 146 16.12 21.44 0.65
C SER A 146 16.10 19.95 0.25
N LEU A 147 14.97 19.42 -0.20
CA LEU A 147 14.77 18.04 -0.60
C LEU A 147 14.74 17.93 -2.14
N SER A 148 15.44 16.94 -2.68
CA SER A 148 15.33 16.57 -4.09
C SER A 148 15.02 15.10 -4.25
N VAL A 149 14.19 14.78 -5.23
CA VAL A 149 13.82 13.42 -5.65
C VAL A 149 14.27 13.22 -7.07
N LYS A 150 15.14 12.23 -7.32
CA LYS A 150 15.67 11.92 -8.65
C LYS A 150 15.30 10.51 -9.06
N LEU A 151 14.78 10.33 -10.28
CA LEU A 151 14.56 9.01 -10.87
C LEU A 151 15.90 8.36 -11.23
N MET A 152 16.19 7.23 -10.60
CA MET A 152 17.42 6.47 -10.83
C MET A 152 17.19 5.32 -11.81
N ARG A 153 16.12 4.54 -11.59
CA ARG A 153 15.83 3.32 -12.36
C ARG A 153 14.33 3.10 -12.47
N THR A 154 13.95 2.34 -13.50
CA THR A 154 12.58 1.87 -13.71
C THR A 154 12.61 0.36 -14.01
N TYR A 155 11.72 -0.43 -13.39
CA TYR A 155 11.56 -1.86 -13.67
C TYR A 155 10.13 -2.34 -13.36
N PHE A 156 9.84 -3.62 -13.59
CA PHE A 156 8.50 -4.19 -13.54
C PHE A 156 8.46 -5.46 -12.67
N ILE A 157 7.38 -5.65 -11.92
CA ILE A 157 7.04 -6.83 -11.08
C ILE A 157 6.24 -7.86 -11.91
N ASP A 158 6.68 -8.10 -13.15
CA ASP A 158 6.24 -9.08 -14.16
C ASP A 158 6.30 -8.45 -15.57
N ASP A 159 6.05 -9.26 -16.60
CA ASP A 159 6.02 -8.80 -17.99
C ASP A 159 4.65 -8.27 -18.45
N MET A 160 3.73 -8.03 -17.52
CA MET A 160 2.41 -7.49 -17.80
C MET A 160 2.43 -5.98 -17.58
N ASN A 161 1.86 -5.22 -18.50
CA ASN A 161 1.84 -3.76 -18.43
C ASN A 161 0.77 -3.28 -17.43
N ARG A 162 0.98 -3.53 -16.13
CA ARG A 162 -0.01 -3.33 -15.06
C ARG A 162 0.53 -2.50 -13.88
N HIS A 163 1.85 -2.44 -13.77
CA HIS A 163 2.57 -1.68 -12.78
C HIS A 163 3.89 -1.19 -13.36
N VAL A 164 4.51 -0.25 -12.65
CA VAL A 164 5.88 0.18 -12.86
C VAL A 164 6.49 0.44 -11.49
N VAL A 165 7.76 0.10 -11.33
CA VAL A 165 8.51 0.44 -10.12
C VAL A 165 9.56 1.46 -10.48
N HIS A 166 9.52 2.59 -9.78
CA HIS A 166 10.52 3.63 -9.84
C HIS A 166 11.43 3.52 -8.62
N GLU A 167 12.74 3.53 -8.85
CA GLU A 167 13.72 3.70 -7.78
C GLU A 167 14.13 5.16 -7.73
N PHE A 168 13.80 5.84 -6.62
CA PHE A 168 14.11 7.24 -6.41
C PHE A 168 15.26 7.43 -5.44
N LEU A 169 16.19 8.32 -5.79
CA LEU A 169 17.17 8.86 -4.87
C LEU A 169 16.62 10.15 -4.26
N LEU A 170 16.42 10.13 -2.95
CA LEU A 170 16.09 11.32 -2.16
C LEU A 170 17.39 11.89 -1.57
N GLN A 171 17.53 13.22 -1.61
CA GLN A 171 18.66 13.92 -1.02
C GLN A 171 18.21 15.17 -0.28
N CYS A 172 18.62 15.32 0.98
CA CYS A 172 18.36 16.49 1.81
C CYS A 172 19.45 16.62 2.88
N GLY A 173 20.00 17.82 3.06
CA GLY A 173 21.02 18.11 4.09
C GLY A 173 22.25 17.20 4.04
N GLY A 174 22.72 16.85 2.83
CA GLY A 174 23.87 15.95 2.61
C GLY A 174 23.58 14.46 2.83
N LYS A 175 22.43 14.09 3.38
CA LYS A 175 21.99 12.69 3.52
C LYS A 175 21.31 12.21 2.25
N LYS A 176 21.33 10.90 2.03
CA LYS A 176 20.70 10.21 0.90
C LYS A 176 19.84 9.05 1.38
N LYS A 177 18.70 8.84 0.73
CA LYS A 177 17.79 7.71 0.98
C LYS A 177 17.28 7.15 -0.35
N ILE A 178 16.98 5.87 -0.41
CA ILE A 178 16.40 5.23 -1.61
C ILE A 178 14.93 4.91 -1.35
N VAL A 179 14.06 5.19 -2.31
CA VAL A 179 12.64 4.84 -2.22
C VAL A 179 12.22 4.03 -3.43
N HIS A 180 11.64 2.86 -3.17
CA HIS A 180 10.99 2.02 -4.17
C HIS A 180 9.52 2.42 -4.26
N HIS A 181 9.16 3.11 -5.34
CA HIS A 181 7.79 3.52 -5.61
C HIS A 181 7.14 2.57 -6.60
N ILE A 182 6.15 1.83 -6.12
CA ILE A 182 5.42 0.82 -6.88
C ILE A 182 4.10 1.45 -7.32
N TYR A 183 3.99 1.79 -8.60
CA TYR A 183 2.79 2.34 -9.19
C TYR A 183 1.99 1.25 -9.90
N TYR A 184 0.87 0.84 -9.30
CA TYR A 184 -0.09 -0.10 -9.85
C TYR A 184 -1.29 0.62 -10.46
N PHE A 185 -1.44 0.50 -11.78
CA PHE A 185 -2.46 1.19 -12.57
C PHE A 185 -3.49 0.25 -13.22
N ALA A 186 -3.48 -1.03 -12.83
CA ALA A 186 -4.43 -2.04 -13.29
C ALA A 186 -5.60 -2.31 -12.33
N TRP A 187 -5.82 -1.44 -11.33
CA TRP A 187 -7.02 -1.48 -10.47
C TRP A 187 -8.05 -0.43 -10.93
N PRO A 188 -9.13 -0.84 -11.61
CA PRO A 188 -10.20 0.08 -12.00
C PRO A 188 -11.00 0.61 -10.80
N ASP A 189 -11.58 1.79 -10.96
CA ASP A 189 -12.53 2.35 -10.00
C ASP A 189 -13.79 1.49 -9.84
N PHE A 190 -14.19 1.26 -8.59
CA PHE A 190 -15.36 0.46 -8.16
C PHE A 190 -15.29 -1.05 -8.47
N SER A 191 -14.11 -1.59 -8.79
CA SER A 191 -13.89 -3.04 -8.95
C SER A 191 -12.92 -3.62 -7.93
N ALA A 192 -12.72 -4.93 -7.98
CA ALA A 192 -11.58 -5.62 -7.37
C ALA A 192 -10.34 -5.53 -8.29
N PRO A 193 -9.11 -5.66 -7.77
CA PRO A 193 -7.92 -5.77 -8.59
C PRO A 193 -7.85 -7.17 -9.21
N GLU A 194 -7.03 -7.31 -10.25
CA GLU A 194 -6.69 -8.63 -10.78
C GLU A 194 -5.79 -9.35 -9.75
N MET A 195 -6.21 -10.55 -9.34
CA MET A 195 -5.65 -11.26 -8.19
C MET A 195 -4.15 -11.51 -8.31
N ASP A 196 -3.68 -12.02 -9.45
CA ASP A 196 -2.29 -12.47 -9.61
C ASP A 196 -1.33 -11.28 -9.55
N SER A 197 -1.63 -10.18 -10.28
CA SER A 197 -0.84 -8.95 -10.20
C SER A 197 -0.85 -8.32 -8.82
N PHE A 198 -1.98 -8.35 -8.12
CA PHE A 198 -2.08 -7.78 -6.78
C PHE A 198 -1.25 -8.58 -5.77
N LEU A 199 -1.29 -9.92 -5.86
CA LEU A 199 -0.47 -10.81 -5.04
C LEU A 199 1.03 -10.67 -5.37
N ASN A 200 1.41 -10.46 -6.65
CA ASN A 200 2.80 -10.21 -7.04
C ASN A 200 3.35 -8.94 -6.36
N ILE A 201 2.59 -7.84 -6.35
CA ILE A 201 2.99 -6.61 -5.67
C ILE A 201 3.12 -6.81 -4.16
N LEU A 202 2.14 -7.48 -3.54
CA LEU A 202 2.19 -7.79 -2.12
C LEU A 202 3.43 -8.61 -1.77
N GLN A 203 3.70 -9.67 -2.53
CA GLN A 203 4.85 -10.54 -2.30
C GLN A 203 6.17 -9.78 -2.51
N PHE A 204 6.25 -8.92 -3.54
CA PHE A 204 7.43 -8.08 -3.76
C PHE A 204 7.70 -7.15 -2.58
N VAL A 205 6.67 -6.51 -2.02
CA VAL A 205 6.80 -5.68 -0.80
C VAL A 205 7.26 -6.52 0.39
N ARG A 206 6.71 -7.73 0.58
CA ARG A 206 7.09 -8.64 1.68
C ARG A 206 8.56 -9.05 1.59
N GLU A 207 9.06 -9.33 0.38
CA GLU A 207 10.46 -9.69 0.13
C GLU A 207 11.40 -8.52 0.40
N LEU A 208 11.07 -7.30 -0.04
CA LEU A 208 11.86 -6.11 0.30
C LEU A 208 11.92 -5.87 1.82
N LEU A 209 10.81 -6.08 2.53
CA LEU A 209 10.76 -5.91 3.99
C LEU A 209 11.60 -6.94 4.77
N GLN A 210 12.03 -8.05 4.15
CA GLN A 210 13.00 -8.96 4.78
C GLN A 210 14.43 -8.42 4.76
N LEU A 211 14.72 -7.43 3.91
CA LEU A 211 16.06 -6.87 3.79
C LEU A 211 16.34 -5.89 4.95
N PRO A 212 17.52 -5.96 5.60
CA PRO A 212 17.85 -5.11 6.76
C PRO A 212 17.72 -3.60 6.50
N ALA A 213 18.00 -3.14 5.28
CA ALA A 213 17.94 -1.72 4.89
C ALA A 213 16.52 -1.10 4.95
N PHE A 214 15.48 -1.94 4.97
CA PHE A 214 14.07 -1.52 5.09
C PHE A 214 13.55 -1.58 6.54
N LYS A 215 14.34 -2.13 7.48
CA LYS A 215 13.91 -2.30 8.86
C LYS A 215 13.60 -0.95 9.51
N GLY A 216 12.41 -0.84 10.10
CA GLY A 216 11.95 0.36 10.81
C GLY A 216 11.43 1.48 9.89
N SER A 217 11.37 1.26 8.57
CA SER A 217 10.64 2.13 7.65
C SER A 217 9.19 1.64 7.53
N PRO A 218 8.17 2.50 7.72
CA PRO A 218 6.80 2.13 7.39
C PRO A 218 6.63 2.04 5.87
N VAL A 219 5.78 1.14 5.40
CA VAL A 219 5.36 1.13 3.99
C VAL A 219 4.31 2.22 3.79
N ILE A 220 4.57 3.15 2.89
CA ILE A 220 3.63 4.23 2.57
C ILE A 220 2.68 3.73 1.49
N VAL A 221 1.38 3.70 1.77
CA VAL A 221 0.37 3.16 0.86
C VAL A 221 -0.68 4.22 0.59
N HIS A 222 -0.97 4.48 -0.69
CA HIS A 222 -2.01 5.42 -1.07
C HIS A 222 -2.77 4.97 -2.31
N CYS A 223 -3.96 5.54 -2.44
CA CYS A 223 -4.74 5.50 -3.67
C CYS A 223 -5.17 6.92 -3.99
N SER A 224 -6.48 7.18 -4.06
CA SER A 224 -7.02 8.54 -4.17
C SER A 224 -7.36 9.12 -2.79
N ALA A 225 -8.28 8.49 -2.06
CA ALA A 225 -8.65 8.94 -0.70
C ALA A 225 -7.77 8.35 0.41
N GLY A 226 -7.00 7.29 0.12
CA GLY A 226 -6.16 6.64 1.13
C GLY A 226 -6.91 5.76 2.13
N CYS A 227 -8.05 5.18 1.73
CA CYS A 227 -8.87 4.31 2.59
C CYS A 227 -9.30 3.00 1.89
N GLY A 228 -9.99 3.04 0.75
CA GLY A 228 -10.54 1.84 0.10
C GLY A 228 -9.48 0.84 -0.39
N ARG A 229 -8.84 1.15 -1.55
CA ARG A 229 -7.77 0.29 -2.13
C ARG A 229 -6.57 0.15 -1.19
N THR A 230 -6.19 1.25 -0.53
CA THR A 230 -5.14 1.30 0.50
C THR A 230 -5.42 0.33 1.65
N GLY A 231 -6.62 0.39 2.25
CA GLY A 231 -7.03 -0.52 3.32
C GLY A 231 -7.13 -1.96 2.85
N THR A 232 -7.56 -2.19 1.61
CA THR A 232 -7.61 -3.55 1.02
C THR A 232 -6.21 -4.16 0.88
N PHE A 233 -5.22 -3.37 0.45
CA PHE A 233 -3.82 -3.81 0.40
C PHE A 233 -3.28 -4.17 1.79
N MET A 234 -3.47 -3.29 2.78
CA MET A 234 -2.99 -3.52 4.15
C MET A 234 -3.71 -4.70 4.82
N ALA A 235 -5.02 -4.84 4.61
CA ALA A 235 -5.80 -5.96 5.13
C ALA A 235 -5.30 -7.28 4.55
N LEU A 236 -5.13 -7.36 3.22
CA LEU A 236 -4.64 -8.58 2.59
C LEU A 236 -3.21 -8.90 3.04
N PHE A 237 -2.33 -7.90 3.13
CA PHE A 237 -0.98 -8.09 3.68
C PHE A 237 -1.02 -8.74 5.07
N ARG A 238 -1.88 -8.24 5.97
CA ARG A 238 -2.04 -8.79 7.31
C ARG A 238 -2.60 -10.22 7.30
N ILE A 239 -3.63 -10.48 6.49
CA ILE A 239 -4.25 -11.80 6.36
C ILE A 239 -3.24 -12.84 5.85
N LEU A 240 -2.44 -12.50 4.84
CA LEU A 240 -1.44 -13.40 4.28
C LEU A 240 -0.33 -13.73 5.29
N ASN A 241 0.13 -12.75 6.07
CA ASN A 241 1.09 -12.99 7.15
C ASN A 241 0.51 -13.91 8.24
N LEU A 242 -0.77 -13.75 8.60
CA LEU A 242 -1.44 -14.63 9.55
C LEU A 242 -1.60 -16.04 8.97
N LEU A 243 -1.97 -16.18 7.70
CA LEU A 243 -2.08 -17.48 7.05
C LEU A 243 -0.73 -18.20 7.06
N GLU A 244 0.35 -17.58 6.61
CA GLU A 244 1.67 -18.22 6.62
C GLU A 244 2.14 -18.59 8.03
N LYS A 245 1.98 -17.68 9.01
CA LYS A 245 2.35 -17.92 10.41
C LYS A 245 1.62 -19.12 11.02
N ASN A 246 0.39 -19.37 10.58
CA ASN A 246 -0.44 -20.48 11.05
C ASN A 246 -0.53 -21.63 10.04
N HIS A 247 0.47 -21.77 9.15
CA HIS A 247 0.54 -22.87 8.18
C HIS A 247 -0.73 -23.04 7.32
N PHE A 248 -1.34 -21.90 6.96
CA PHE A 248 -2.57 -21.77 6.16
C PHE A 248 -3.84 -22.33 6.81
N GLU A 249 -3.78 -22.63 8.11
CA GLU A 249 -4.90 -23.11 8.92
C GLU A 249 -5.25 -22.07 10.00
N LEU A 250 -6.42 -21.46 9.90
CA LEU A 250 -6.93 -20.52 10.90
C LEU A 250 -8.16 -21.09 11.59
N ALA A 251 -8.23 -20.91 12.92
CA ALA A 251 -9.37 -21.37 13.72
C ALA A 251 -10.64 -20.53 13.51
N SER A 252 -10.49 -19.27 13.10
CA SER A 252 -11.59 -18.33 12.87
C SER A 252 -11.29 -17.43 11.67
N ASP A 253 -12.34 -16.80 11.13
CA ASP A 253 -12.24 -15.77 10.10
C ASP A 253 -11.66 -14.47 10.70
N PRO A 254 -10.47 -14.01 10.29
CA PRO A 254 -9.84 -12.81 10.84
C PRO A 254 -10.25 -11.51 10.12
N ILE A 255 -10.98 -11.60 9.00
CA ILE A 255 -11.27 -10.44 8.15
C ILE A 255 -12.08 -9.36 8.89
N PRO A 256 -13.15 -9.68 9.65
CA PRO A 256 -13.91 -8.68 10.39
C PRO A 256 -13.05 -7.87 11.36
N GLU A 257 -12.20 -8.54 12.14
CA GLU A 257 -11.35 -7.93 13.15
C GLU A 257 -10.25 -7.08 12.50
N ILE A 258 -9.60 -7.57 11.44
CA ILE A 258 -8.56 -6.82 10.71
C ILE A 258 -9.15 -5.55 10.09
N VAL A 259 -10.32 -5.64 9.46
CA VAL A 259 -10.95 -4.45 8.85
C VAL A 259 -11.41 -3.47 9.94
N SER A 260 -11.94 -3.97 11.05
CA SER A 260 -12.31 -3.13 12.20
C SER A 260 -11.09 -2.43 12.81
N GLU A 261 -9.97 -3.14 12.99
CA GLU A 261 -8.69 -2.60 13.46
C GLU A 261 -8.19 -1.50 12.52
N LEU A 262 -8.20 -1.75 11.22
CA LEU A 262 -7.83 -0.73 10.23
C LEU A 262 -8.73 0.50 10.29
N ARG A 263 -10.05 0.33 10.44
CA ARG A 263 -11.03 1.43 10.52
C ARG A 263 -10.93 2.25 11.81
N SER A 264 -10.41 1.66 12.88
CA SER A 264 -10.06 2.39 14.11
C SER A 264 -8.84 3.30 13.95
N GLN A 265 -8.04 3.10 12.91
CA GLN A 265 -6.81 3.85 12.63
C GLN A 265 -6.92 4.73 11.38
N ARG A 266 -7.72 4.33 10.40
CA ARG A 266 -8.00 5.10 9.18
C ARG A 266 -9.41 4.81 8.70
N MET A 267 -10.25 5.83 8.75
CA MET A 267 -11.66 5.72 8.42
C MET A 267 -11.91 5.12 7.04
N GLN A 268 -13.01 4.40 6.89
CA GLN A 268 -13.50 3.78 5.66
C GLN A 268 -12.48 2.84 4.99
N SER A 269 -11.52 2.30 5.74
CA SER A 269 -10.62 1.26 5.26
C SER A 269 -11.43 0.05 4.76
N VAL A 270 -11.13 -0.44 3.55
CA VAL A 270 -11.95 -1.42 2.82
C VAL A 270 -13.39 -0.88 2.67
N GLN A 271 -13.57 0.02 1.72
CA GLN A 271 -14.74 0.89 1.62
C GLN A 271 -15.95 0.21 0.97
N SER A 272 -15.71 -0.65 -0.05
CA SER A 272 -16.78 -1.25 -0.86
C SER A 272 -16.96 -2.75 -0.63
N LEU A 273 -18.16 -3.24 -0.93
CA LEU A 273 -18.48 -4.68 -0.86
C LEU A 273 -17.54 -5.49 -1.74
N GLN A 274 -17.24 -5.01 -2.94
CA GLN A 274 -16.34 -5.69 -3.88
C GLN A 274 -14.90 -5.82 -3.33
N GLN A 275 -14.44 -4.86 -2.54
CA GLN A 275 -13.13 -4.94 -1.87
C GLN A 275 -13.15 -5.99 -0.76
N LEU A 276 -14.23 -6.05 0.02
CA LEU A 276 -14.40 -7.08 1.05
C LEU A 276 -14.54 -8.49 0.45
N GLU A 277 -15.37 -8.63 -0.60
CA GLU A 277 -15.52 -9.87 -1.38
C GLU A 277 -14.18 -10.34 -1.93
N PHE A 278 -13.36 -9.41 -2.44
CA PHE A 278 -12.01 -9.71 -2.90
C PHE A 278 -11.11 -10.27 -1.80
N LEU A 279 -11.13 -9.68 -0.58
CA LEU A 279 -10.37 -10.22 0.55
C LEU A 279 -10.76 -11.66 0.86
N TYR A 280 -12.06 -11.96 0.93
CA TYR A 280 -12.56 -13.31 1.17
C TYR A 280 -12.15 -14.28 0.05
N TYR A 281 -12.33 -13.87 -1.21
CA TYR A 281 -12.01 -14.69 -2.38
C TYR A 281 -10.53 -15.06 -2.42
N VAL A 282 -9.63 -14.09 -2.27
CA VAL A 282 -8.19 -14.34 -2.32
C VAL A 282 -7.73 -15.15 -1.11
N SER A 283 -8.24 -14.85 0.08
CA SER A 283 -7.87 -15.59 1.30
C SER A 283 -8.29 -17.05 1.22
N ALA A 284 -9.50 -17.33 0.70
CA ALA A 284 -9.95 -18.70 0.44
C ALA A 284 -9.05 -19.42 -0.57
N LYS A 285 -8.68 -18.77 -1.68
CA LYS A 285 -7.79 -19.33 -2.70
C LYS A 285 -6.41 -19.66 -2.14
N VAL A 286 -5.78 -18.72 -1.45
CA VAL A 286 -4.43 -18.92 -0.87
C VAL A 286 -4.46 -20.00 0.21
N SER A 287 -5.49 -20.01 1.07
CA SER A 287 -5.68 -21.04 2.10
C SER A 287 -5.90 -22.44 1.53
N VAL A 288 -6.41 -22.60 0.30
CA VAL A 288 -6.54 -23.93 -0.34
C VAL A 288 -5.25 -24.35 -1.03
N HIS A 289 -4.55 -23.41 -1.68
CA HIS A 289 -3.36 -23.73 -2.47
C HIS A 289 -2.06 -23.79 -1.65
N HIS A 290 -2.06 -23.27 -0.42
CA HIS A 290 -0.90 -23.19 0.50
C HIS A 290 0.34 -22.56 -0.15
N ARG A 291 0.13 -21.66 -1.11
CA ARG A 291 1.19 -21.03 -1.89
C ARG A 291 0.81 -19.61 -2.25
N LEU A 292 1.78 -18.72 -2.10
CA LEU A 292 1.78 -17.41 -2.71
C LEU A 292 2.53 -17.46 -4.04
N PRO A 293 2.25 -16.52 -4.97
CA PRO A 293 2.96 -16.48 -6.24
C PRO A 293 4.44 -16.18 -6.01
N ARG A 294 5.27 -16.70 -6.93
CA ARG A 294 6.67 -16.27 -7.04
C ARG A 294 6.72 -14.95 -7.79
N VAL A 295 7.41 -13.96 -7.23
CA VAL A 295 7.58 -12.67 -7.88
C VAL A 295 8.51 -12.82 -9.08
N VAL A 296 8.19 -12.19 -10.19
CA VAL A 296 9.08 -12.11 -11.37
C VAL A 296 9.41 -10.65 -11.60
N ILE A 297 10.70 -10.32 -11.76
CA ILE A 297 11.14 -8.94 -11.99
C ILE A 297 11.78 -8.84 -13.37
N THR A 298 11.32 -7.86 -14.16
CA THR A 298 11.80 -7.66 -15.53
C THR A 298 12.18 -6.20 -15.80
N THR A 299 13.19 -6.03 -16.65
CA THR A 299 13.65 -4.72 -17.15
C THR A 299 13.31 -4.65 -18.64
N ARG A 300 12.29 -3.88 -19.01
CA ARG A 300 11.99 -3.64 -20.42
C ARG A 300 12.90 -2.53 -20.95
N GLY A 301 14.09 -2.89 -21.44
CA GLY A 301 14.96 -1.98 -22.22
C GLY A 301 15.33 -0.65 -21.55
N THR A 302 15.39 -0.58 -20.23
CA THR A 302 15.66 0.67 -19.50
C THR A 302 17.15 0.96 -19.44
N HIS A 303 17.52 2.23 -19.67
CA HIS A 303 18.88 2.73 -19.43
C HIS A 303 19.33 2.43 -17.99
N GLY A 304 20.48 1.75 -17.87
CA GLY A 304 21.07 1.29 -16.60
C GLY A 304 21.00 -0.23 -16.51
N ASP A 305 21.94 -0.91 -17.15
CA ASP A 305 21.94 -2.36 -17.45
C ASP A 305 21.99 -3.31 -16.23
N ASP A 306 21.80 -2.82 -15.00
CA ASP A 306 21.89 -3.65 -13.80
C ASP A 306 20.87 -3.32 -12.70
N PHE A 307 20.31 -4.39 -12.14
CA PHE A 307 19.42 -4.33 -10.98
C PHE A 307 20.18 -3.81 -9.76
N SER A 308 19.51 -3.04 -8.88
CA SER A 308 20.09 -2.71 -7.58
C SER A 308 20.27 -3.97 -6.72
N ASP A 309 21.15 -3.90 -5.72
CA ASP A 309 21.42 -5.04 -4.84
C ASP A 309 20.16 -5.51 -4.11
N ASP A 310 19.22 -4.60 -3.81
CA ASP A 310 17.91 -4.98 -3.25
C ASP A 310 17.17 -5.93 -4.18
N ILE A 311 17.11 -5.60 -5.48
CA ILE A 311 16.42 -6.39 -6.49
C ILE A 311 17.16 -7.69 -6.78
N LYS A 312 18.50 -7.70 -6.72
CA LYS A 312 19.29 -8.93 -6.78
C LYS A 312 19.08 -9.82 -5.55
N ASN A 313 18.89 -9.26 -4.37
CA ASN A 313 18.66 -10.06 -3.16
C ASN A 313 17.25 -10.65 -3.11
N VAL A 314 16.24 -9.86 -3.49
CA VAL A 314 14.88 -10.34 -3.79
C VAL A 314 14.96 -11.48 -4.83
N SER A 315 15.85 -11.35 -5.83
CA SER A 315 16.06 -12.37 -6.87
C SER A 315 16.41 -13.77 -6.34
N SER A 316 17.21 -13.83 -5.27
CA SER A 316 17.78 -15.09 -4.76
C SER A 316 16.78 -15.97 -3.98
N GLN A 317 15.69 -15.38 -3.47
CA GLN A 317 14.80 -16.07 -2.53
C GLN A 317 13.51 -16.60 -3.16
N SER A 318 13.06 -16.09 -4.31
CA SER A 318 11.83 -16.59 -5.00
C SER A 318 11.62 -16.12 -6.44
N VAL A 319 12.61 -15.52 -7.12
CA VAL A 319 12.37 -14.69 -8.31
C VAL A 319 13.25 -15.09 -9.50
N SER A 320 12.66 -15.16 -10.71
CA SER A 320 13.43 -15.30 -11.96
C SER A 320 13.69 -13.93 -12.60
N LEU A 321 14.95 -13.59 -12.84
CA LEU A 321 15.32 -12.39 -13.57
C LEU A 321 15.30 -12.66 -15.07
N ILE A 322 14.49 -11.92 -15.83
CA ILE A 322 14.47 -12.00 -17.29
C ILE A 322 15.00 -10.68 -17.85
N LYS A 323 16.26 -10.67 -18.30
CA LYS A 323 16.76 -9.61 -19.19
C LYS A 323 16.29 -9.95 -20.60
N ARG A 324 15.26 -9.27 -21.10
CA ARG A 324 14.94 -9.33 -22.53
C ARG A 324 16.02 -8.54 -23.28
N LYS A 325 16.78 -9.21 -24.15
CA LYS A 325 17.66 -8.51 -25.10
C LYS A 325 16.80 -7.63 -26.03
N PRO A 326 17.30 -6.45 -26.42
CA PRO A 326 16.56 -5.49 -27.25
C PRO A 326 16.10 -6.08 -28.59
#